data_AF-A0A133XM40-F1
#
_entry.id   AF-A0A133XM40-F1
#
_cell.length_a   1.000
_cell.length_b   1.000
_cell.length_c   1.000
_cell.angle_alpha   90.00
_cell.angle_beta   90.00
_cell.angle_gamma   90.00
#
_symmetry.space_group_name_H-M   'P 1'
#
loop_
_entity.id
_entity.type
_entity.pdbx_description
1 polymer ?
#
loop_
_entity_poly.entity_id
_entity_poly.type
_entity_poly.pdbx_seq_one_letter_code
_entity_poly.pdbx_strand_id
1 'polypeptide(L)'
;MIPWFWIWSPQLHYPWSGSVAQQIEPNTNWFFDAILPTSGVARIEKKAFERASYGKQLGLITEVLLELSAKGKIDSAKVTKSLKDLRQIHDDIETLKKKEFAATARSIADDIERLKEQSPAEYALLMQRLGR
;
A
#
# COMPACT_ATOMS: atom_id res chain seq x y z
N MET A 1 -28.74 17.41 -5.59
CA MET A 1 -27.77 16.58 -4.84
C MET A 1 -27.09 15.68 -5.85
N ILE A 2 -25.79 15.87 -6.10
CA ILE A 2 -25.08 15.28 -7.25
C ILE A 2 -24.64 13.84 -6.90
N PRO A 3 -25.20 12.79 -7.53
CA PRO A 3 -25.09 11.38 -7.12
C PRO A 3 -23.93 10.63 -7.81
N TRP A 4 -22.74 11.24 -7.92
CA TRP A 4 -21.68 10.74 -8.83
C TRP A 4 -20.50 10.02 -8.17
N PHE A 5 -20.50 9.83 -6.85
CA PHE A 5 -19.40 9.15 -6.15
C PHE A 5 -19.48 7.61 -6.12
N TRP A 6 -20.49 7.01 -6.76
CA TRP A 6 -20.74 5.55 -6.72
C TRP A 6 -20.26 4.76 -7.95
N ILE A 7 -19.53 5.38 -8.89
CA ILE A 7 -19.07 4.70 -10.12
C ILE A 7 -17.70 4.03 -9.94
N TRP A 8 -16.99 4.31 -8.85
CA TRP A 8 -15.57 3.94 -8.78
C TRP A 8 -15.29 2.48 -8.36
N SER A 9 -16.32 1.70 -7.99
CA SER A 9 -16.14 0.26 -7.75
C SER A 9 -17.49 -0.51 -7.74
N PRO A 10 -18.15 -0.74 -8.89
CA PRO A 10 -19.34 -1.58 -8.93
C PRO A 10 -18.94 -3.06 -8.73
N GLN A 11 -19.32 -3.63 -7.58
CA GLN A 11 -19.18 -5.06 -7.32
C GLN A 11 -20.22 -5.83 -8.16
N LEU A 12 -19.78 -6.39 -9.29
CA LEU A 12 -20.61 -7.22 -10.15
C LEU A 12 -20.74 -8.63 -9.56
N HIS A 13 -21.95 -8.99 -9.12
CA HIS A 13 -22.27 -10.34 -8.67
C HIS A 13 -23.06 -11.08 -9.75
N TYR A 14 -22.49 -12.13 -10.33
CA TYR A 14 -23.21 -13.01 -11.25
C TYR A 14 -23.97 -14.07 -10.45
N PRO A 15 -25.19 -14.48 -10.89
CA PRO A 15 -26.07 -15.34 -10.11
C PRO A 15 -25.51 -16.73 -9.76
N TRP A 16 -24.37 -17.13 -10.35
CA TRP A 16 -23.67 -18.40 -10.05
C TRP A 16 -22.20 -18.24 -9.65
N SER A 17 -21.69 -17.02 -9.47
CA SER A 17 -20.37 -16.83 -8.86
C SER A 17 -20.53 -16.89 -7.34
N GLY A 18 -19.86 -17.83 -6.67
CA GLY A 18 -19.73 -17.82 -5.20
C GLY A 18 -19.09 -16.51 -4.70
N SER A 19 -18.80 -16.41 -3.40
CA SER A 19 -18.16 -15.23 -2.81
C SER A 19 -16.74 -15.02 -3.37
N VAL A 20 -16.64 -14.45 -4.55
CA VAL A 20 -15.38 -14.03 -5.17
C VAL A 20 -14.99 -12.73 -4.49
N ALA A 21 -13.93 -12.77 -3.66
CA ALA A 21 -13.24 -11.57 -3.24
C ALA A 21 -12.60 -10.94 -4.48
N GLN A 22 -13.24 -9.91 -5.06
CA GLN A 22 -12.67 -9.17 -6.18
C GLN A 22 -11.45 -8.41 -5.65
N GLN A 23 -10.25 -8.93 -5.92
CA GLN A 23 -9.00 -8.25 -5.64
C GLN A 23 -8.85 -7.11 -6.65
N ILE A 24 -9.39 -5.94 -6.29
CA ILE A 24 -9.26 -4.72 -7.07
C ILE A 24 -7.91 -4.09 -6.70
N GLU A 25 -6.83 -4.60 -7.27
CA GLU A 25 -5.57 -3.85 -7.33
C GLU A 25 -5.70 -2.85 -8.49
N PRO A 26 -5.88 -1.54 -8.23
CA PRO A 26 -6.04 -0.59 -9.30
C PRO A 26 -4.70 -0.51 -10.05
N ASN A 27 -4.70 -0.83 -11.34
CA ASN A 27 -3.55 -0.60 -12.21
C ASN A 27 -3.29 0.92 -12.29
N THR A 28 -2.46 1.49 -11.42
CA THR A 28 -2.25 2.94 -11.30
C THR A 28 -1.61 3.59 -12.53
N ASN A 29 -1.31 2.84 -13.59
CA ASN A 29 -0.82 3.44 -14.84
C ASN A 29 -1.82 4.47 -15.40
N TRP A 30 -3.14 4.24 -15.25
CA TRP A 30 -4.15 5.22 -15.69
C TRP A 30 -4.06 6.57 -14.95
N PHE A 31 -3.52 6.60 -13.71
CA PHE A 31 -3.32 7.84 -12.96
C PHE A 31 -2.18 8.68 -13.54
N PHE A 32 -1.11 8.04 -14.02
CA PHE A 32 0.04 8.73 -14.62
C PHE A 32 -0.12 9.01 -16.12
N ASP A 33 -0.84 8.13 -16.83
CA ASP A 33 -1.13 8.28 -18.25
C ASP A 33 -2.19 9.37 -18.52
N ALA A 34 -2.94 9.79 -17.50
CA ALA A 34 -3.92 10.88 -17.56
C ALA A 34 -3.30 12.29 -17.37
N ILE A 35 -1.99 12.38 -17.10
CA ILE A 35 -1.32 13.67 -16.96
C ILE A 35 -1.13 14.27 -18.35
N LEU A 36 -1.93 15.29 -18.66
CA LEU A 36 -1.86 16.03 -19.91
C LEU A 36 -0.40 16.47 -20.17
N PRO A 37 0.13 16.35 -21.41
CA PRO A 37 1.50 16.76 -21.75
C PRO A 37 1.83 18.21 -21.39
N THR A 38 0.80 19.05 -21.22
CA THR A 38 0.88 20.46 -20.84
C THR A 38 1.00 20.69 -19.32
N SER A 39 0.76 19.67 -18.49
CA SER A 39 0.78 19.76 -17.02
C SER A 39 2.08 19.27 -16.39
N GLY A 40 2.93 18.58 -17.16
CA GLY A 40 4.25 18.13 -16.73
C GLY A 40 4.77 16.96 -17.57
N VAL A 41 6.01 16.52 -17.28
CA VAL A 41 6.59 15.35 -17.94
C VAL A 41 6.21 14.12 -17.13
N ALA A 42 5.27 13.31 -17.65
CA ALA A 42 4.76 12.11 -16.97
C ALA A 42 5.86 11.18 -16.40
N ARG A 43 7.00 11.05 -17.10
CA ARG A 43 8.16 10.29 -16.63
C ARG A 43 8.82 10.88 -15.38
N ILE A 44 8.86 12.21 -15.25
CA ILE A 44 9.37 12.92 -14.07
C ILE A 44 8.37 12.78 -12.93
N GLU A 45 7.08 12.92 -13.20
CA GLU A 45 6.03 12.79 -12.18
C GLU A 45 5.94 11.38 -11.62
N LYS A 46 6.07 10.35 -12.46
CA LYS A 46 6.20 8.96 -12.00
C LYS A 46 7.40 8.77 -11.08
N LYS A 47 8.58 9.28 -11.46
CA LYS A 47 9.79 9.20 -10.63
C LYS A 47 9.65 9.99 -9.32
N ALA A 48 9.00 11.15 -9.34
CA ALA A 48 8.72 11.93 -8.15
C ALA A 48 7.75 11.20 -7.20
N PHE A 49 6.71 10.60 -7.76
CA PHE A 49 5.76 9.77 -7.02
C PHE A 49 6.40 8.52 -6.41
N GLU A 50 7.27 7.82 -7.16
CA GLU A 50 8.04 6.68 -6.67
C GLU A 50 9.01 7.10 -5.54
N ARG A 51 9.58 8.31 -5.61
CA ARG A 51 10.52 8.81 -4.61
C ARG A 51 9.86 9.17 -3.28
N ALA A 52 8.64 9.71 -3.34
CA ALA A 52 7.87 10.17 -2.20
C ALA A 52 6.37 9.99 -2.47
N SER A 53 5.90 8.74 -2.37
CA SER A 53 4.46 8.46 -2.51
C SER A 53 3.66 9.27 -1.49
N TYR A 54 2.41 9.60 -1.81
CA TYR A 54 1.54 10.34 -0.89
C TYR A 54 1.46 9.66 0.49
N GLY A 55 1.42 8.33 0.54
CA GLY A 55 1.47 7.58 1.80
C GLY A 55 2.75 7.81 2.59
N LYS A 56 3.92 7.88 1.93
CA LYS A 56 5.19 8.18 2.59
C LYS A 56 5.24 9.62 3.12
N GLN A 57 4.73 10.59 2.35
CA GLN A 57 4.66 11.98 2.79
C GLN A 57 3.74 12.14 4.00
N LEU A 58 2.55 11.51 3.97
CA LEU A 58 1.59 11.52 5.07
C LEU A 58 2.15 10.82 6.32
N GLY A 59 2.88 9.71 6.15
CA GLY A 59 3.59 9.04 7.25
C GLY A 59 4.57 9.99 7.94
N LEU A 60 5.44 10.65 7.17
CA LEU A 60 6.42 11.60 7.72
C LEU A 60 5.76 12.78 8.45
N ILE A 61 4.70 13.36 7.87
CA ILE A 61 3.94 14.43 8.52
C ILE A 61 3.32 13.93 9.83
N THR A 62 2.79 12.70 9.83
CA THR A 62 2.19 12.08 11.02
C THR A 62 3.23 11.90 12.12
N GLU A 63 4.39 11.33 11.81
CA GLU A 63 5.49 11.15 12.76
C GLU A 63 5.92 12.48 13.41
N VAL A 64 6.12 13.52 12.60
CA VAL A 64 6.49 14.86 13.08
C VAL A 64 5.40 15.45 13.98
N LEU A 65 4.13 15.36 13.58
CA LEU A 65 3.02 15.86 14.38
C LEU A 65 2.90 15.12 15.71
N LEU A 66 3.07 13.79 15.72
CA LEU A 66 3.05 12.99 16.93
C LEU A 66 4.20 13.38 17.87
N GLU A 67 5.41 13.59 17.36
CA GLU A 67 6.55 13.99 18.18
C GLU A 67 6.40 15.41 18.74
N LEU A 68 5.95 16.36 17.92
CA LEU A 68 5.66 17.73 18.37
C LEU A 68 4.55 17.74 19.43
N SER A 69 3.52 16.91 19.26
CA SER A 69 2.43 16.79 20.24
C SER A 69 2.88 16.23 21.58
N ALA A 70 3.88 15.35 21.59
CA ALA A 70 4.41 14.76 22.82
C ALA A 70 5.22 15.78 23.65
N LYS A 71 5.79 16.80 23.01
CA LYS A 71 6.62 17.84 23.66
C LYS A 71 5.81 19.08 24.08
N GLY A 72 4.64 19.31 23.49
CA GLY A 72 3.78 20.47 23.76
C GLY A 72 2.60 20.17 24.70
N LYS A 73 2.10 21.20 25.39
CA LYS A 73 0.77 21.13 26.03
C LYS A 73 -0.31 21.38 24.99
N ILE A 74 -1.27 20.48 24.92
CA ILE A 74 -2.40 20.56 23.99
C ILE A 74 -3.67 20.68 24.81
N ASP A 75 -4.15 21.92 24.97
CA ASP A 75 -5.24 22.26 25.88
C ASP A 75 -6.62 22.29 25.20
N SER A 76 -6.78 21.63 24.05
CA SER A 76 -8.07 21.50 23.37
C SER A 76 -8.53 20.05 23.35
N ALA A 77 -9.72 19.79 23.89
CA ALA A 77 -10.34 18.46 23.90
C ALA A 77 -10.51 17.89 22.48
N LYS A 78 -10.80 18.74 21.49
CA LYS A 78 -10.91 18.34 20.07
C LYS A 78 -9.56 17.88 19.50
N VAL A 79 -8.49 18.61 19.79
CA VAL A 79 -7.12 18.26 19.33
C VAL A 79 -6.63 17.00 20.04
N THR A 80 -6.94 16.83 21.32
CA THR A 80 -6.61 15.63 22.09
C THR A 80 -7.25 14.38 21.47
N LYS A 81 -8.53 14.46 21.08
CA LYS A 81 -9.20 13.37 20.38
C LYS A 81 -8.56 13.10 19.02
N SER A 82 -8.37 14.12 18.18
CA SER A 82 -7.75 13.96 16.86
C SER A 82 -6.34 13.39 16.92
N LEU A 83 -5.55 13.71 17.94
CA LEU A 83 -4.23 13.12 18.15
C LEU A 83 -4.30 11.66 18.59
N LYS A 84 -5.26 11.31 19.44
CA LYS A 84 -5.50 9.90 19.79
C LYS A 84 -5.85 9.10 18.54
N ASP A 85 -6.77 9.61 17.72
CA ASP A 85 -7.20 8.97 16.48
C ASP A 85 -6.02 8.85 15.50
N LEU A 86 -5.19 9.89 15.36
CA LEU A 86 -4.00 9.88 14.52
C LEU A 86 -2.97 8.82 14.96
N ARG A 87 -2.74 8.67 16.27
CA ARG A 87 -1.88 7.62 16.82
C ARG A 87 -2.42 6.23 16.50
N GLN A 88 -3.72 6.03 16.70
CA GLN A 88 -4.35 4.74 16.40
C GLN A 88 -4.18 4.37 14.92
N ILE A 89 -4.48 5.30 14.01
CA ILE A 89 -4.34 5.07 12.56
C ILE A 89 -2.88 4.75 12.20
N HIS A 90 -1.92 5.47 12.78
CA HIS A 90 -0.50 5.20 12.56
C HIS A 90 -0.13 3.77 12.99
N ASP A 91 -0.52 3.36 14.20
CA ASP A 91 -0.20 2.05 14.75
C ASP A 91 -0.88 0.90 13.99
N ASP A 92 -2.11 1.12 13.52
CA ASP A 92 -2.85 0.18 12.67
C ASP A 92 -2.13 -0.03 11.33
N ILE A 93 -1.64 1.06 10.71
CA ILE A 93 -0.88 1.00 9.46
C ILE A 93 0.44 0.24 9.66
N GLU A 94 1.17 0.52 10.74
CA GLU A 94 2.42 -0.20 11.04
C GLU A 94 2.18 -1.69 11.29
N THR A 95 1.07 -2.03 11.94
CA THR A 95 0.66 -3.42 12.13
C THR A 95 0.31 -4.08 10.81
N LEU A 96 -0.41 -3.39 9.92
CA LEU A 96 -0.76 -3.89 8.60
C LEU A 96 0.49 -4.16 7.76
N LYS A 97 1.44 -3.21 7.68
CA LYS A 97 2.71 -3.38 6.96
C LYS A 97 3.47 -4.62 7.42
N LYS A 98 3.58 -4.82 8.75
CA LYS A 98 4.25 -5.99 9.31
C LYS A 98 3.58 -7.30 8.91
N LYS A 99 2.23 -7.34 8.94
CA LYS A 99 1.45 -8.51 8.53
C LYS A 99 1.65 -8.83 7.05
N GLU A 100 1.57 -7.83 6.18
CA GLU A 100 1.76 -7.99 4.74
C GLU A 100 3.17 -8.50 4.41
N PHE A 101 4.21 -7.88 4.98
CA PHE A 101 5.58 -8.36 4.75
C PHE A 101 5.79 -9.81 5.23
N ALA A 102 5.20 -10.18 6.37
CA ALA A 102 5.26 -11.55 6.86
C ALA A 102 4.51 -12.53 5.94
N ALA A 103 3.36 -12.13 5.40
CA ALA A 103 2.58 -12.94 4.47
C ALA A 103 3.33 -13.12 3.13
N THR A 104 3.90 -12.05 2.58
CA THR A 104 4.73 -12.12 1.36
C THR A 104 5.94 -13.03 1.56
N ALA A 105 6.64 -12.92 2.68
CA ALA A 105 7.80 -13.76 2.97
C ALA A 105 7.42 -15.26 3.05
N ARG A 106 6.28 -15.57 3.68
CA ARG A 106 5.75 -16.95 3.71
C ARG A 106 5.39 -17.46 2.32
N SER A 107 4.68 -16.66 1.53
CA SER A 107 4.33 -17.04 0.15
C SER A 107 5.57 -17.34 -0.69
N ILE A 108 6.62 -16.51 -0.58
CA ILE A 108 7.89 -16.74 -1.27
C ILE A 108 8.55 -18.04 -0.80
N ALA A 109 8.54 -18.33 0.51
CA ALA A 109 9.08 -19.57 1.03
C ALA A 109 8.33 -20.79 0.46
N ASP A 110 6.99 -20.74 0.45
CA ASP A 110 6.14 -21.80 -0.10
C ASP A 110 6.33 -21.98 -1.62
N ASP A 111 6.56 -20.88 -2.36
CA ASP A 111 6.89 -20.92 -3.79
C ASP A 111 8.26 -21.58 -4.02
N ILE A 112 9.26 -21.28 -3.17
CA ILE A 112 10.59 -21.87 -3.24
C ILE A 112 10.55 -23.37 -2.91
N GLU A 113 9.78 -23.78 -1.91
CA GLU A 113 9.59 -25.20 -1.57
C GLU A 113 8.96 -25.96 -2.73
N ARG A 114 7.90 -25.41 -3.35
CA ARG A 114 7.29 -26.00 -4.55
C ARG A 114 8.27 -26.09 -5.73
N LEU A 115 9.09 -25.05 -5.93
CA LEU A 115 10.12 -25.07 -6.99
C LEU A 115 11.13 -26.20 -6.77
N LYS A 116 11.52 -26.46 -5.51
CA LYS A 116 12.43 -27.57 -5.16
C LYS A 116 11.86 -28.93 -5.52
N GLU A 117 10.55 -29.14 -5.33
CA GLU A 117 9.88 -30.42 -5.64
C GLU A 117 9.64 -30.61 -7.14
N GLN A 118 9.17 -29.57 -7.82
CA GLN A 118 8.77 -29.67 -9.23
C GLN A 118 9.95 -29.58 -10.20
N SER A 119 10.97 -28.79 -9.84
CA SER A 119 12.05 -28.39 -10.73
C SER A 119 13.39 -28.22 -9.96
N PRO A 120 14.02 -29.34 -9.54
CA PRO A 120 15.23 -29.30 -8.71
C PRO A 120 16.42 -28.57 -9.37
N ALA A 121 16.52 -28.60 -10.70
CA ALA A 121 17.59 -27.93 -11.44
C ALA A 121 17.44 -26.40 -11.39
N GLU A 122 16.23 -25.89 -11.57
CA GLU A 122 15.88 -24.48 -11.48
C GLU A 122 16.00 -23.95 -10.05
N TYR A 123 15.64 -24.76 -9.06
CA TYR A 123 15.90 -24.47 -7.64
C TYR A 123 17.40 -24.31 -7.36
N ALA A 124 18.26 -25.21 -7.86
CA ALA A 124 19.70 -25.10 -7.67
C ALA A 124 20.27 -23.81 -8.30
N LEU A 125 19.79 -23.43 -9.48
CA LEU A 125 20.16 -22.17 -10.13
C LEU A 125 19.70 -20.95 -9.32
N LEU A 126 18.49 -20.97 -8.76
CA LEU A 126 17.98 -19.91 -7.90
C LEU A 126 18.85 -19.76 -6.65
N MET A 127 19.18 -20.87 -5.98
CA MET A 127 20.04 -20.86 -4.79
C MET A 127 21.45 -20.34 -5.10
N GLN A 128 22.00 -20.66 -6.27
CA GLN A 128 23.29 -20.11 -6.71
C GLN A 128 23.24 -18.58 -6.92
N ARG A 129 22.10 -18.05 -7.37
CA ARG A 129 21.90 -16.59 -7.55
C ARG A 129 21.69 -15.86 -6.22
N LEU A 130 21.01 -16.50 -5.26
CA LEU A 130 20.71 -15.93 -3.94
C LEU A 130 21.87 -16.07 -2.95
N GLY A 131 22.71 -17.09 -3.09
CA GLY A 131 23.86 -17.39 -2.22
C GLY A 131 25.13 -16.58 -2.52
N ARG A 132 25.01 -15.35 -3.05
CA ARG A 132 26.13 -14.41 -3.19
C ARG A 132 26.27 -13.51 -1.98
#